data_AF-A0A957P6I3-F1
#
_entry.id   AF-A0A957P6I3-F1
#
_cell.length_a   1.000
_cell.length_b   1.000
_cell.length_c   1.000
_cell.angle_alpha   90.00
_cell.angle_beta   90.00
_cell.angle_gamma   90.00
#
_symmetry.space_group_name_H-M   'P 1'
#
loop_
_entity.id
_entity.type
_entity.pdbx_description
1 polymer ?
#
loop_
_entity_poly.entity_id
_entity_poly.type
_entity_poly.pdbx_seq_one_letter_code
_entity_poly.pdbx_strand_id
1 'polypeptide(L)'
;MYTLKNNQLTVEILDPVADSERFGVRYCTGGYIFQVHDAQLGPLLSGPTYPDSFNWFDGQGIPDAFNLSPLKTAESEPKALILGIGLCDLDARTMVEPCQWQVTQEAN
;
A
#
# COMPACT_ATOMS: atom_id res chain seq x y z
N MET A 1 -9.52 -2.97 6.11
CA MET A 1 -9.43 -3.56 4.76
C MET A 1 -10.77 -3.48 4.06
N TYR A 2 -10.77 -3.28 2.74
CA TYR A 2 -11.94 -3.26 1.87
C TYR A 2 -11.90 -4.42 0.87
N THR A 3 -13.08 -4.81 0.37
CA THR A 3 -13.20 -5.90 -0.61
C THR A 3 -13.98 -5.43 -1.83
N LEU A 4 -13.37 -5.55 -3.00
CA LEU A 4 -14.04 -5.39 -4.29
C LEU A 4 -14.21 -6.77 -4.92
N LYS A 5 -15.40 -7.08 -5.43
CA LYS A 5 -15.69 -8.42 -5.94
C LYS A 5 -16.55 -8.39 -7.20
N ASN A 6 -16.25 -9.31 -8.11
CA ASN A 6 -17.15 -9.71 -9.19
C ASN A 6 -17.27 -11.25 -9.24
N ASN A 7 -17.84 -11.78 -10.33
CA ASN A 7 -18.06 -13.23 -10.48
C ASN A 7 -16.77 -14.06 -10.64
N GLN A 8 -15.63 -13.42 -10.88
CA GLN A 8 -14.36 -14.07 -11.17
C GLN A 8 -13.30 -13.74 -10.12
N LEU A 9 -13.21 -12.47 -9.71
CA LEU A 9 -12.13 -11.96 -8.87
C LEU A 9 -12.67 -11.34 -7.58
N THR A 10 -11.91 -11.54 -6.51
CA THR A 10 -12.02 -10.79 -5.26
C THR A 10 -10.70 -10.08 -5.00
N VAL A 11 -10.75 -8.75 -4.85
CA VAL A 11 -9.61 -7.89 -4.58
C VAL A 11 -9.71 -7.39 -3.15
N GLU A 12 -8.70 -7.69 -2.35
CA GLU A 12 -8.55 -7.19 -0.99
C GLU A 12 -7.65 -5.96 -1.01
N ILE A 13 -8.13 -4.84 -0.47
CA ILE A 13 -7.44 -3.56 -0.46
C ILE A 13 -7.23 -3.14 0.99
N LEU A 14 -5.99 -2.84 1.39
CA LEU A 14 -5.75 -2.33 2.74
C LEU A 14 -6.44 -0.99 2.94
N ASP A 15 -7.03 -0.82 4.12
CA ASP A 15 -7.58 0.47 4.54
C ASP A 15 -6.41 1.36 5.01
N PRO A 16 -6.13 2.49 4.34
CA PRO A 16 -5.02 3.36 4.70
C PRO A 16 -5.12 3.94 6.13
N VAL A 17 -6.32 3.95 6.71
CA VAL A 17 -6.57 4.43 8.08
C VAL A 17 -6.52 3.26 9.06
N ALA A 18 -7.36 2.24 8.85
CA ALA A 18 -7.51 1.14 9.82
C ALA A 18 -6.37 0.12 9.80
N ASP A 19 -5.67 -0.04 8.67
CA ASP A 19 -4.58 -1.01 8.50
C ASP A 19 -3.19 -0.35 8.51
N SER A 20 -3.07 0.82 9.14
CA SER A 20 -1.85 1.65 9.13
C SER A 20 -0.55 0.89 9.46
N GLU A 21 -0.61 -0.07 10.38
CA GLU A 21 0.50 -0.91 10.81
C GLU A 21 1.04 -1.87 9.74
N ARG A 22 0.27 -2.10 8.66
CA ARG A 22 0.66 -3.00 7.56
C ARG A 22 1.41 -2.28 6.44
N PHE A 23 1.59 -0.96 6.54
CA PHE A 23 2.28 -0.17 5.52
C PHE A 23 3.75 0.10 5.85
N GLY A 24 4.48 0.54 4.83
CA GLY A 24 5.86 0.97 4.92
C GLY A 24 6.14 2.14 3.99
N VAL A 25 7.41 2.42 3.74
CA VAL A 25 7.85 3.65 3.05
C VAL A 25 7.88 3.56 1.52
N ARG A 26 7.42 2.46 0.92
CA ARG A 26 7.60 2.19 -0.52
C ARG A 26 6.38 2.39 -1.39
N TYR A 27 5.21 2.01 -0.91
CA TYR A 27 4.00 1.99 -1.72
C TYR A 27 2.97 2.96 -1.15
N CYS A 28 2.27 3.65 -2.06
CA CYS A 28 1.10 4.45 -1.72
C CYS A 28 0.16 3.62 -0.83
N THR A 29 -0.26 4.20 0.30
CA THR A 29 -1.12 3.48 1.24
C THR A 29 -2.58 3.50 0.79
N GLY A 30 -2.97 4.51 0.02
CA GLY A 30 -4.28 4.57 -0.65
C GLY A 30 -4.36 3.63 -1.85
N GLY A 31 -5.22 2.61 -1.75
CA GLY A 31 -5.46 1.66 -2.85
C GLY A 31 -4.46 0.51 -2.92
N TYR A 32 -3.71 0.25 -1.85
CA TYR A 32 -2.79 -0.88 -1.77
C TYR A 32 -3.55 -2.21 -1.88
N ILE A 33 -3.32 -2.96 -2.95
CA ILE A 33 -3.90 -4.29 -3.13
C ILE A 33 -3.09 -5.27 -2.29
N PHE A 34 -3.76 -5.81 -1.29
CA PHE A 34 -3.21 -6.81 -0.39
C PHE A 34 -3.16 -8.18 -1.05
N GLN A 35 -4.23 -8.54 -1.77
CA GLN A 35 -4.40 -9.85 -2.39
C GLN A 35 -5.43 -9.79 -3.51
N VAL A 36 -5.26 -10.66 -4.51
CA VAL A 36 -6.28 -10.93 -5.53
C VAL A 36 -6.56 -12.42 -5.58
N HIS A 37 -7.81 -12.79 -5.34
CA HIS A 37 -8.28 -14.17 -5.49
C HIS A 37 -9.02 -14.35 -6.79
N ASP A 38 -8.73 -15.45 -7.48
CA ASP A 38 -9.58 -16.03 -8.50
C ASP A 38 -10.58 -17.01 -7.86
N ALA A 39 -11.82 -16.99 -8.36
CA ALA A 39 -12.91 -17.81 -7.84
C ALA A 39 -12.67 -19.33 -8.00
N GLN A 40 -11.85 -19.75 -8.96
CA GLN A 40 -11.52 -21.15 -9.23
C GLN A 40 -10.10 -21.51 -8.78
N LEU A 41 -9.13 -20.62 -9.05
CA LEU A 41 -7.71 -20.89 -8.83
C LEU A 41 -7.22 -20.47 -7.43
N GLY A 42 -8.01 -19.69 -6.68
CA GLY A 42 -7.63 -19.19 -5.37
C GLY A 42 -6.70 -17.97 -5.45
N PRO A 43 -5.81 -17.76 -4.48
CA PRO A 43 -4.89 -16.61 -4.46
C PRO A 43 -4.01 -16.56 -5.72
N LEU A 44 -4.11 -15.48 -6.48
CA LEU A 44 -3.29 -15.24 -7.67
C LEU A 44 -2.05 -14.41 -7.37
N LEU A 45 -2.16 -13.49 -6.40
CA LEU A 45 -1.26 -12.35 -6.26
C LEU A 45 -1.04 -12.00 -4.81
N SER A 46 0.13 -12.37 -4.31
CA SER A 46 0.66 -11.94 -3.02
C SER A 46 2.08 -12.44 -2.98
N GLY A 47 2.99 -11.64 -2.46
CA GLY A 47 4.43 -11.93 -2.46
C GLY A 47 4.82 -13.38 -2.15
N PRO A 48 6.06 -13.79 -2.46
CA PRO A 48 6.58 -15.16 -2.34
C PRO A 48 6.33 -15.89 -1.00
N THR A 49 5.88 -15.18 0.03
CA THR A 49 5.68 -15.66 1.39
C THR A 49 4.22 -15.79 1.82
N TYR A 50 3.23 -15.47 0.99
CA TYR A 50 1.82 -15.63 1.35
C TYR A 50 1.36 -17.10 1.32
N PRO A 51 0.46 -17.52 2.23
CA PRO A 51 -0.12 -16.75 3.35
C PRO A 51 0.76 -16.76 4.61
N ASP A 52 1.89 -17.45 4.58
CA ASP A 52 2.71 -17.76 5.76
C ASP A 52 3.32 -16.53 6.45
N SER A 53 3.74 -15.52 5.68
CA SER A 53 4.16 -14.22 6.22
C SER A 53 3.87 -13.07 5.26
N PHE A 54 3.40 -11.96 5.81
CA PHE A 54 3.22 -10.73 5.05
C PHE A 54 4.50 -9.88 5.13
N ASN A 55 4.90 -9.31 3.99
CA ASN A 55 5.80 -8.18 3.96
C ASN A 55 5.26 -7.11 3.03
N TRP A 56 5.42 -5.85 3.40
CA TRP A 56 4.91 -4.74 2.62
C TRP A 56 5.69 -4.52 1.32
N PHE A 57 6.92 -5.06 1.21
CA PHE A 57 7.82 -4.92 0.06
C PHE A 57 7.33 -5.66 -1.18
N ASP A 58 6.58 -6.73 -1.00
CA ASP A 58 6.00 -7.53 -2.09
C ASP A 58 4.54 -7.12 -2.39
N GLY A 59 4.13 -5.97 -1.84
CA GLY A 59 2.86 -5.33 -2.09
C GLY A 59 2.59 -5.00 -3.54
N GLN A 60 1.32 -5.01 -3.91
CA GLN A 60 0.87 -4.65 -5.24
C GLN A 60 0.05 -3.37 -5.11
N GLY A 61 0.63 -2.20 -5.35
CA GLY A 61 -0.07 -1.00 -4.90
C GLY A 61 0.49 0.33 -5.34
N ILE A 62 1.24 0.40 -6.44
CA ILE A 62 1.55 1.68 -7.04
C ILE A 62 0.66 1.90 -8.26
N PRO A 63 -0.30 2.85 -8.23
CA PRO A 63 -0.69 3.50 -9.45
C PRO A 63 0.56 4.21 -9.98
N ASP A 64 0.94 4.01 -11.24
CA ASP A 64 2.15 4.61 -11.83
C ASP A 64 2.26 6.12 -11.58
N ALA A 65 1.12 6.81 -11.42
CA ALA A 65 1.04 8.22 -11.07
C ALA A 65 1.70 8.60 -9.73
N PHE A 66 1.85 7.66 -8.79
CA PHE A 66 2.50 7.87 -7.49
C PHE A 66 3.94 7.34 -7.45
N ASN A 67 4.45 6.77 -8.55
CA ASN A 67 5.84 6.31 -8.65
C ASN A 67 6.82 7.45 -8.94
N LEU A 68 6.75 8.48 -8.08
CA LEU A 68 7.60 9.67 -8.16
C LEU A 68 8.74 9.56 -7.15
N SER A 69 9.88 10.17 -7.47
CA SER A 69 11.01 10.24 -6.56
C SER A 69 10.63 10.93 -5.24
N PRO A 70 11.13 10.47 -4.07
CA PRO A 70 10.90 11.13 -2.80
C PRO A 70 11.29 12.61 -2.84
N LEU A 71 10.44 13.47 -2.29
CA LEU A 71 10.68 14.90 -2.22
C LEU A 71 11.56 15.20 -1.01
N LYS A 72 12.80 15.62 -1.27
CA LYS A 72 13.80 15.96 -0.27
C LYS A 72 14.07 17.45 -0.25
N THR A 73 14.42 17.99 0.92
CA THR A 73 14.94 19.36 1.06
C THR A 73 16.41 19.45 0.64
N ALA A 74 17.18 18.37 0.83
CA ALA A 74 18.55 18.21 0.36
C ALA A 74 18.85 16.72 0.11
N GLU A 75 19.77 16.40 -0.81
CA GLU A 75 20.10 15.01 -1.16
C GLU A 75 20.58 14.16 0.02
N SER A 76 21.33 14.77 0.94
CA SER A 76 21.87 14.12 2.14
C SER A 76 20.85 13.99 3.28
N GLU A 77 19.64 14.53 3.15
CA GLU A 77 18.63 14.46 4.19
C GLU A 77 17.99 13.05 4.19
N PRO A 78 17.94 12.36 5.35
CA PRO A 78 17.30 11.05 5.46
C PRO A 78 15.77 11.15 5.41
N LYS A 79 15.23 12.33 5.75
CA LYS A 79 13.78 12.60 5.72
C LYS A 79 13.33 13.03 4.34
N ALA A 80 12.26 12.40 3.86
CA ALA A 80 11.64 12.74 2.59
C ALA A 80 10.11 12.66 2.68
N LEU A 81 9.44 13.54 1.95
CA LEU A 81 8.00 13.42 1.73
C LEU A 81 7.77 12.47 0.54
N ILE A 82 7.01 11.41 0.78
CA ILE A 82 6.62 10.46 -0.26
C ILE A 82 5.11 10.57 -0.48
N LEU A 83 4.72 10.86 -1.72
CA LEU A 83 3.33 11.07 -2.08
C LEU A 83 2.51 9.80 -1.83
N GLY A 84 1.36 9.98 -1.17
CA GLY A 84 0.47 8.88 -0.79
C GLY A 84 0.97 8.03 0.39
N ILE A 85 2.10 8.38 1.01
CA ILE A 85 2.64 7.68 2.20
C ILE A 85 2.77 8.63 3.38
N GLY A 86 3.43 9.78 3.19
CA GLY A 86 3.69 10.76 4.26
C GLY A 86 5.17 11.13 4.40
N LEU A 87 5.54 11.73 5.52
CA LEU A 87 6.92 12.03 5.87
C LEU A 87 7.60 10.74 6.35
N CYS A 88 8.67 10.33 5.67
CA CYS A 88 9.38 9.10 5.95
C CYS A 88 10.84 9.37 6.31
N ASP A 89 11.40 8.53 7.16
CA ASP A 89 12.84 8.38 7.35
C ASP A 89 13.31 7.21 6.46
N LEU A 90 14.11 7.52 5.44
CA LEU A 90 14.54 6.55 4.43
C LEU A 90 15.65 5.62 4.94
N ASP A 91 16.43 6.05 5.94
CA ASP A 91 17.50 5.26 6.52
C ASP A 91 16.91 4.24 7.50
N ALA A 92 16.04 4.71 8.41
CA ALA A 92 15.31 3.85 9.34
C ALA A 92 14.21 3.03 8.65
N ARG A 93 13.79 3.42 7.43
CA ARG A 93 12.69 2.83 6.65
C ARG A 93 11.37 2.86 7.40
N THR A 94 11.09 3.98 8.08
CA THR A 94 9.90 4.17 8.90
C THR A 94 9.12 5.41 8.48
N MET A 95 7.80 5.37 8.60
CA MET A 95 6.96 6.56 8.51
C MET A 95 7.10 7.38 9.80
N VAL A 96 7.45 8.65 9.67
CA VAL A 96 7.51 9.62 10.78
C VAL A 96 6.13 10.24 10.98
N GLU A 97 5.48 10.64 9.89
CA GLU A 97 4.13 11.18 9.88
C GLU A 97 3.38 10.60 8.69
N PRO A 98 2.33 9.79 8.91
CA PRO A 98 1.58 9.18 7.83
C PRO A 98 0.72 10.22 7.11
N CYS A 99 0.53 10.02 5.81
CA CYS A 99 -0.46 10.73 5.01
C CYS A 99 -1.86 10.45 5.56
N GLN A 100 -2.67 11.50 5.73
CA GLN A 100 -4.04 11.37 6.18
C GLN A 100 -4.96 11.08 4.99
N TRP A 101 -5.65 9.95 5.07
CA TRP A 101 -6.61 9.53 4.05
C TRP A 101 -8.03 9.68 4.56
N GLN A 102 -8.91 10.17 3.69
CA GLN A 102 -10.35 10.09 3.87
C GLN A 102 -10.89 9.16 2.78
N VAL A 103 -11.56 8.09 3.19
CA VAL A 103 -12.14 7.10 2.28
C VAL A 103 -13.65 7.20 2.36
N THR A 104 -14.29 7.35 1.19
CA THR A 104 -15.75 7.32 1.05
C THR A 104 -16.14 6.08 0.28
N GLN A 105 -17.13 5.34 0.78
CA GLN A 105 -17.73 4.23 0.05
C GLN A 105 -19.07 4.68 -0.53
N GLU A 106 -19.26 4.42 -1.81
CA GLU A 106 -20.53 4.66 -2.50
C GLU A 106 -21.09 3.32 -2.99
N ALA A 107 -22.40 3.16 -2.89
CA ALA A 107 -23.07 2.01 -3.46
C ALA A 107 -23.06 2.15 -4.99
N ASN A 108 -22.60 1.11 -5.68
CA ASN A 108 -22.73 1.00 -7.14
C ASN A 108 -24.17 0.73 -7.56
#